data_AF-A0A699UHE7-F1
#
_entry.id   AF-A0A699UHE7-F1
#
_cell.length_a   1.000
_cell.length_b   1.000
_cell.length_c   1.000
_cell.angle_alpha   90.00
_cell.angle_beta   90.00
_cell.angle_gamma   90.00
#
_symmetry.space_group_name_H-M   'P 1'
#
loop_
_entity.id
_entity.type
_entity.pdbx_description
1 polymer ?
#
loop_
_entity_poly.entity_id
_entity_poly.type
_entity_poly.pdbx_seq_one_letter_code
_entity_poly.pdbx_strand_id
1 'polypeptide(L)' 'HIFNTLNQTESAKEMWENIELLMKGYGLSKQRKQEELFDEYERFRAIENEPIHEYFIRFHKLANDMKITKIKIPTHQ' A
#
# COMPACT_ATOMS: atom_id res chain seq x y z
N HIS A 1 -18.35 0.08 -3.98
CA HIS A 1 -18.40 -0.95 -2.93
C HIS A 1 -19.17 -0.50 -1.70
N ILE A 2 -18.79 0.59 -1.04
CA ILE A 2 -19.50 1.10 0.16
C ILE A 2 -21.01 1.21 -0.08
N PHE A 3 -21.45 1.96 -1.10
CA PHE A 3 -22.88 2.17 -1.38
C PHE A 3 -23.70 0.88 -1.63
N ASN A 4 -23.10 -0.15 -2.22
CA ASN A 4 -23.77 -1.45 -2.42
C ASN A 4 -23.91 -2.21 -1.10
N THR A 5 -22.90 -2.15 -0.23
CA THR A 5 -22.95 -2.74 1.11
C THR A 5 -24.00 -2.05 1.98
N LEU A 6 -24.19 -0.73 1.84
CA LEU A 6 -25.23 0.01 2.58
C LEU A 6 -26.66 -0.32 2.14
N ASN A 7 -26.85 -0.67 0.86
CA ASN A 7 -28.17 -1.00 0.30
C ASN A 7 -28.65 -2.42 0.65
N GLN A 8 -27.82 -3.24 1.29
CA GLN A 8 -28.10 -4.64 1.59
C GLN A 8 -28.37 -4.91 3.09
N THR A 9 -28.27 -3.89 3.95
CA THR A 9 -28.44 -4.04 5.40
C THR A 9 -29.83 -3.63 5.86
N GLU A 10 -30.45 -4.44 6.73
CA GLU A 10 -31.83 -4.25 7.18
C GLU A 10 -31.93 -3.38 8.44
N SER A 11 -30.80 -3.12 9.10
CA SER A 11 -30.75 -2.27 10.30
C SER A 11 -29.53 -1.36 10.32
N ALA A 12 -29.64 -0.23 11.03
CA ALA A 12 -28.53 0.70 11.24
C ALA A 12 -27.33 0.03 11.95
N LYS A 13 -27.59 -0.97 12.81
CA LYS A 13 -26.54 -1.72 13.50
C LYS A 13 -25.69 -2.52 12.52
N GLU A 14 -26.35 -3.30 11.66
CA GLU A 14 -25.70 -4.12 10.64
C GLU A 14 -24.93 -3.26 9.62
N MET A 15 -25.49 -2.11 9.25
CA MET A 15 -24.82 -1.11 8.42
C MET A 15 -23.48 -0.67 9.03
N TRP A 16 -23.44 -0.36 10.33
CA TRP A 16 -22.22 0.06 11.01
C TRP A 16 -21.18 -1.07 11.16
N GLU A 17 -21.61 -2.29 11.49
CA GLU A 17 -20.73 -3.45 11.58
C GLU A 17 -20.02 -3.75 10.23
N ASN A 18 -20.76 -3.63 9.12
CA ASN A 18 -20.21 -3.81 7.78
C ASN A 18 -19.22 -2.70 7.38
N ILE A 19 -19.51 -1.44 7.72
CA ILE A 19 -18.57 -0.32 7.52
C ILE A 19 -17.29 -0.56 8.32
N GLU A 20 -17.40 -0.98 9.58
CA GLU A 20 -16.23 -1.24 10.42
C GLU A 20 -15.35 -2.35 9.83
N LEU A 21 -15.95 -3.45 9.36
CA LEU A 21 -15.22 -4.55 8.73
C LEU A 21 -14.51 -4.10 7.44
N LEU A 22 -15.20 -3.31 6.60
CA LEU A 22 -14.62 -2.75 5.38
C LEU A 22 -13.44 -1.82 5.70
N MET A 23 -13.59 -0.96 6.72
CA MET A 23 -12.52 -0.05 7.15
C MET A 23 -11.32 -0.80 7.73
N LYS A 24 -11.55 -1.86 8.51
CA LYS A 24 -10.49 -2.76 8.99
C LYS A 24 -9.77 -3.44 7.82
N GLY A 25 -10.50 -4.01 6.86
CA GLY A 25 -9.92 -4.61 5.66
C GLY A 25 -9.15 -3.61 4.78
N TYR A 26 -9.65 -2.38 4.67
CA TYR A 26 -8.95 -1.29 4.00
C TYR A 26 -7.65 -0.90 4.73
N GLY A 27 -7.68 -0.86 6.07
CA GLY A 27 -6.49 -0.65 6.90
C GLY A 27 -5.42 -1.73 6.70
N LEU A 28 -5.83 -3.01 6.74
CA LEU A 28 -4.95 -4.15 6.50
C LEU A 28 -4.35 -4.14 5.09
N SER A 29 -5.15 -3.84 4.06
CA SER A 29 -4.64 -3.77 2.68
C SER A 29 -3.66 -2.61 2.49
N LYS A 30 -3.89 -1.46 3.15
CA LYS A 30 -2.95 -0.34 3.17
C LYS A 30 -1.64 -0.71 3.88
N GLN A 31 -1.71 -1.36 5.04
CA GLN A 31 -0.53 -1.78 5.80
C GLN A 31 0.28 -2.81 5.01
N ARG A 32 -0.37 -3.84 4.47
CA ARG A 32 0.27 -4.86 3.64
C ARG A 32 0.99 -4.25 2.43
N LYS A 33 0.35 -3.28 1.75
CA LYS A 33 0.99 -2.56 0.65
C LYS A 33 2.23 -1.77 1.10
N GLN A 34 2.22 -1.22 2.31
CA GLN A 34 3.39 -0.55 2.89
C GLN A 34 4.51 -1.53 3.20
N GLU A 35 4.19 -2.70 3.75
CA GLU A 35 5.15 -3.79 4.04
C GLU A 35 5.79 -4.32 2.74
N GLU A 36 4.99 -4.62 1.72
CA GLU A 36 5.48 -5.13 0.42
C GLU A 36 6.45 -4.15 -0.26
N LEU A 37 6.13 -2.84 -0.26
CA LEU A 37 7.01 -1.81 -0.80
C LEU A 37 8.27 -1.59 0.04
N PHE A 38 8.19 -1.80 1.36
CA PHE A 38 9.36 -1.74 2.22
C PHE A 38 10.32 -2.90 1.95
N ASP A 39 9.79 -4.12 1.81
CA ASP A 39 10.57 -5.30 1.43
C ASP A 39 11.25 -5.12 0.06
N GLU A 40 10.54 -4.53 -0.92
CA GLU A 40 11.11 -4.19 -2.24
C GLU A 40 12.27 -3.20 -2.10
N TYR A 41 12.11 -2.15 -1.27
CA TYR A 41 13.15 -1.17 -0.99
C TYR A 41 14.38 -1.80 -0.32
N GLU A 42 14.20 -2.64 0.71
CA GLU A 42 15.32 -3.30 1.40
C GLU A 42 16.14 -4.17 0.46
N ARG A 43 15.48 -4.83 -0.49
CA ARG A 43 16.10 -5.69 -1.51
C ARG A 43 16.55 -4.93 -2.75
N PHE A 44 16.25 -3.65 -2.88
CA PHE A 44 16.55 -2.87 -4.07
C PHE A 44 18.06 -2.72 -4.25
N ARG A 45 18.61 -3.37 -5.27
CA ARG A 45 20.03 -3.31 -5.64
C ARG A 45 20.15 -3.13 -7.15
N ALA A 46 21.28 -2.59 -7.57
CA ALA A 46 21.65 -2.57 -8.99
C ALA A 46 21.83 -4.01 -9.48
N ILE A 47 21.36 -4.29 -10.69
CA ILE A 47 21.56 -5.59 -11.34
C ILE A 47 22.90 -5.54 -12.08
N GLU A 48 23.60 -6.68 -12.15
CA GLU A 48 24.85 -6.77 -12.90
C GLU A 48 24.62 -6.41 -14.37
N ASN A 49 25.46 -5.53 -14.91
CA ASN A 49 25.35 -4.97 -16.28
C ASN A 49 24.05 -4.19 -16.55
N GLU A 50 23.34 -3.71 -15.53
CA GLU A 50 22.18 -2.84 -15.70
C GLU A 50 22.59 -1.48 -16.29
N PRO A 51 22.04 -1.07 -17.45
CA PRO A 51 22.28 0.27 -17.97
C PRO A 51 21.77 1.34 -16.99
N ILE A 52 22.51 2.42 -16.82
CA ILE A 52 22.18 3.48 -15.86
C ILE A 52 20.77 4.05 -16.07
N HIS A 53 20.31 4.13 -17.32
CA HIS A 53 18.96 4.54 -17.67
C HIS A 53 17.89 3.61 -17.07
N GLU A 54 18.06 2.30 -17.19
CA GLU A 54 17.12 1.30 -16.67
C GLU A 54 17.08 1.31 -15.14
N TYR A 55 18.25 1.44 -14.51
CA TYR A 55 18.34 1.62 -13.06
C TYR A 55 17.54 2.84 -12.59
N PHE A 56 17.71 3.99 -13.26
CA PHE A 56 16.99 5.22 -12.92
C PHE A 56 15.48 5.07 -13.07
N ILE A 57 15.00 4.37 -14.11
CA ILE A 57 13.57 4.11 -14.27
C ILE A 57 13.02 3.29 -13.09
N ARG A 58 13.68 2.18 -12.72
CA ARG A 58 13.23 1.35 -11.60
C ARG A 58 13.28 2.10 -10.28
N PHE A 59 14.37 2.83 -10.03
CA PHE A 59 14.54 3.63 -8.81
C PHE A 59 13.46 4.72 -8.72
N HIS A 60 13.22 5.47 -9.79
CA HIS A 60 12.20 6.52 -9.80
C HIS A 60 10.81 5.93 -9.57
N LYS A 61 10.50 4.77 -10.15
CA LYS A 61 9.23 4.09 -9.92
C LYS A 61 9.06 3.76 -8.43
N LEU A 62 10.03 3.08 -7.82
CA LEU A 62 10.01 2.73 -6.40
C LEU A 62 9.86 3.96 -5.50
N ALA A 63 10.66 5.01 -5.75
CA ALA A 63 10.60 6.25 -4.98
C ALA A 63 9.22 6.93 -5.07
N ASN A 64 8.61 6.93 -6.25
CA ASN A 64 7.27 7.48 -6.44
C ASN A 64 6.20 6.64 -5.71
N ASP A 65 6.29 5.32 -5.78
CA ASP A 65 5.34 4.41 -5.12
C ASP A 65 5.43 4.52 -3.59
N MET A 66 6.64 4.67 -3.04
CA MET A 66 6.88 4.96 -1.62
C MET A 66 6.28 6.32 -1.20
N LYS A 67 6.45 7.36 -2.02
CA LYS A 67 5.89 8.70 -1.78
C LYS A 67 4.36 8.69 -1.77
N ILE A 68 3.74 8.05 -2.76
CA ILE A 68 2.27 7.92 -2.86
C ILE A 68 1.71 7.16 -1.67
N THR A 69 2.37 6.06 -1.28
CA THR A 69 1.92 5.20 -0.17
C THR A 69 2.25 5.78 1.22
N LYS A 70 3.00 6.91 1.27
CA LYS A 70 3.42 7.61 2.49
C LYS A 70 4.12 6.68 3.48
N ILE A 71 5.01 5.83 2.99
CA ILE A 71 5.83 4.97 3.83
C ILE A 71 6.76 5.86 4.66
N LYS A 72 6.75 5.68 5.97
CA LYS A 72 7.77 6.25 6.84
C LYS A 72 8.98 5.33 6.76
N ILE A 73 10.00 5.75 6.04
CA ILE A 73 11.30 5.05 6.05
C ILE A 73 11.86 5.25 7.47
N PRO A 74 12.10 4.17 8.24
CA PRO A 74 12.83 4.29 9.49
C PRO A 74 14.22 4.85 9.16
N THR A 75 14.53 6.06 9.61
CA THR A 75 15.90 6.54 9.59
C THR A 75 16.68 5.67 10.57
N HIS A 76 17.51 4.77 10.05
CA HIS A 76 18.54 4.13 10.88
C HIS A 76 19.43 5.24 11.45
N GLN A 77 19.41 5.39 12.77
CA GLN A 77 20.38 6.18 13.52
C GLN A 77 21.70 5.42 13.60
#